data_AF-A0A849ZB84-F1
#
_entry.id   AF-A0A849ZB84-F1
#
_cell.length_a   1.000
_cell.length_b   1.000
_cell.length_c   1.000
_cell.angle_alpha   90.00
_cell.angle_beta   90.00
_cell.angle_gamma   90.00
#
_symmetry.space_group_name_H-M   'P 1'
#
loop_
_entity.id
_entity.type
_entity.pdbx_description
1 polymer ?
#
loop_
_entity_poly.entity_id
_entity_poly.type
_entity_poly.pdbx_seq_one_letter_code
_entity_poly.pdbx_strand_id
1 'polypeptide(L)'
;MRTAAGALLLLLSASAAAFGGGCESGGSCPPDEPCECPAGPDECSCRNGDLCDLSCPSPGCEPTCVDVETCNTTCGDACTFDCSRSSDCKARCGADCSASCQKVSSCEVGCGASCRYLCEDAGTCKVSVGDDSTVTCHRAGTCEITCEADCVVDCGGDVGTCSIHCLDEAPVTCEDGRPACGEGCFIP
;
A
#
# COMPACT_ATOMS: atom_id res chain seq x y z
N MET A 1 -62.27 -17.77 48.57
CA MET A 1 -61.96 -18.78 47.53
C MET A 1 -61.13 -18.05 46.48
N ARG A 2 -59.79 -18.11 46.58
CA ARG A 2 -58.86 -19.00 45.85
C ARG A 2 -58.33 -18.35 44.54
N THR A 3 -57.00 -18.15 44.52
CA THR A 3 -56.04 -18.30 43.39
C THR A 3 -56.17 -17.36 42.17
N ALA A 4 -55.13 -16.88 41.47
CA ALA A 4 -53.66 -17.04 41.43
C ALA A 4 -53.12 -15.84 40.61
N ALA A 5 -52.04 -15.15 40.99
CA ALA A 5 -50.64 -15.42 40.61
C ALA A 5 -50.41 -15.71 39.11
N GLY A 6 -49.69 -14.82 38.42
CA GLY A 6 -49.26 -14.99 37.04
C GLY A 6 -48.33 -13.86 36.59
N ALA A 7 -47.13 -13.83 37.17
CA ALA A 7 -46.03 -12.98 36.73
C ALA A 7 -45.49 -13.52 35.39
N LEU A 8 -45.47 -12.69 34.34
CA LEU A 8 -44.82 -12.99 33.07
C LEU A 8 -43.65 -12.02 32.88
N LEU A 9 -42.46 -12.46 33.30
CA LEU A 9 -41.18 -11.80 33.05
C LEU A 9 -40.77 -12.06 31.59
N LEU A 10 -40.80 -11.02 30.76
CA LEU A 10 -40.21 -11.03 29.42
C LEU A 10 -38.71 -10.70 29.54
N LEU A 11 -37.87 -11.72 29.34
CA LEU A 11 -36.42 -11.57 29.20
C LEU A 11 -36.11 -11.14 27.76
N LEU A 12 -35.78 -9.86 27.57
CA LEU A 12 -35.14 -9.34 26.37
C LEU A 12 -33.63 -9.62 26.46
N SER A 13 -33.14 -10.66 25.80
CA SER A 13 -31.71 -10.88 25.58
C SER A 13 -31.29 -10.16 24.30
N ALA A 14 -30.72 -8.97 24.43
CA ALA A 14 -30.03 -8.28 23.35
C ALA A 14 -28.59 -8.80 23.27
N SER A 15 -28.32 -9.67 22.29
CA SER A 15 -26.96 -10.09 21.96
C SER A 15 -26.34 -9.08 20.98
N ALA A 16 -25.65 -8.08 21.52
CA ALA A 16 -24.75 -7.24 20.73
C ALA A 16 -23.46 -8.05 20.48
N ALA A 17 -23.29 -8.57 19.27
CA ALA A 17 -22.00 -9.10 18.81
C ALA A 17 -21.09 -7.90 18.52
N ALA A 18 -20.17 -7.61 19.43
CA ALA A 18 -19.07 -6.69 19.19
C ALA A 18 -18.05 -7.38 18.28
N PHE A 19 -18.01 -7.02 17.01
CA PHE A 19 -16.84 -7.26 16.15
C PHE A 19 -15.81 -6.18 16.51
N GLY A 20 -15.11 -6.39 17.61
CA GLY A 20 -13.92 -5.64 17.96
C GLY A 20 -12.71 -6.51 17.63
N GLY A 21 -12.25 -6.48 16.38
CA GLY A 21 -10.89 -6.85 16.03
C GLY A 21 -9.96 -5.79 16.60
N GLY A 22 -9.83 -5.75 17.92
CA GLY A 22 -8.97 -4.83 18.61
C GLY A 22 -7.55 -5.36 18.53
N CYS A 23 -6.67 -4.63 17.84
CA CYS A 23 -5.23 -4.82 17.94
C CYS A 23 -4.84 -4.75 19.43
N GLU A 24 -4.43 -5.88 20.00
CA GLU A 24 -3.75 -5.88 21.29
C GLU A 24 -2.49 -5.04 21.11
N SER A 25 -2.34 -4.02 21.98
CA SER A 25 -1.33 -2.96 21.88
C SER A 25 0.08 -3.56 21.70
N GLY A 26 0.52 -3.68 20.45
CA GLY A 26 1.71 -4.47 20.10
C GLY A 26 1.87 -4.78 18.61
N GLY A 27 1.66 -3.80 17.73
CA GLY A 27 2.25 -3.68 16.37
C GLY A 27 2.20 -4.86 15.38
N SER A 28 1.40 -5.89 15.63
CA SER A 28 1.37 -7.11 14.83
C SER A 28 -0.08 -7.40 14.44
N CYS A 29 -0.37 -7.30 13.15
CA CYS A 29 -1.66 -7.68 12.58
C CYS A 29 -1.69 -9.19 12.34
N PRO A 30 -2.76 -9.88 12.76
CA PRO A 30 -2.93 -11.29 12.42
C PRO A 30 -3.06 -11.45 10.89
N PRO A 31 -2.45 -12.51 10.32
CA PRO A 31 -2.73 -12.86 8.94
C PRO A 31 -4.18 -13.31 8.79
N ASP A 32 -4.69 -13.19 7.57
CA ASP A 32 -6.02 -13.65 7.11
C ASP A 32 -7.23 -12.93 7.72
N GLU A 33 -6.98 -11.85 8.47
CA GLU A 33 -8.01 -10.97 9.02
C GLU A 33 -7.69 -9.50 8.70
N PRO A 34 -8.71 -8.67 8.43
CA PRO A 34 -8.51 -7.24 8.21
C PRO A 34 -8.04 -6.56 9.50
N CYS A 35 -7.05 -5.68 9.36
CA CYS A 35 -6.41 -5.00 10.48
C CYS A 35 -6.44 -3.47 10.27
N GLU A 36 -7.00 -2.75 11.23
CA GLU A 36 -6.92 -1.29 11.28
C GLU A 36 -5.74 -0.88 12.17
N CYS A 37 -4.73 -0.26 11.56
CA CYS A 37 -3.53 0.19 12.25
C CYS A 37 -3.85 1.39 13.16
N PRO A 38 -3.27 1.46 14.37
CA PRO A 38 -3.39 2.64 15.21
C PRO A 38 -2.74 3.88 14.55
N ALA A 39 -3.20 5.07 14.96
CA ALA A 39 -2.66 6.32 14.45
C ALA A 39 -1.24 6.59 15.00
N GLY A 40 -0.27 6.82 14.11
CA GLY A 40 1.11 7.16 14.47
C GLY A 40 2.14 6.23 13.82
N PRO A 41 3.43 6.37 14.16
CA PRO A 41 4.51 5.52 13.65
C PRO A 41 4.55 4.14 14.34
N ASP A 42 3.47 3.76 15.03
CA ASP A 42 3.39 2.46 15.69
C ASP A 42 3.38 1.39 14.58
N GLU A 43 4.43 0.56 14.57
CA GLU A 43 4.75 -0.43 13.55
C GLU A 43 3.52 -1.27 13.22
N CYS A 44 2.94 -1.11 12.03
CA CYS A 44 1.80 -1.91 11.58
C CYS A 44 2.32 -3.05 10.72
N SER A 45 2.78 -4.13 11.35
CA SER A 45 3.43 -5.23 10.64
C SER A 45 2.52 -6.46 10.50
N CYS A 46 2.52 -7.06 9.33
CA CYS A 46 1.92 -8.36 9.07
C CYS A 46 2.98 -9.31 8.52
N ARG A 47 3.08 -10.50 9.12
CA ARG A 47 4.15 -11.46 8.82
C ARG A 47 3.61 -12.88 8.81
N ASN A 48 4.11 -13.69 7.88
CA ASN A 48 3.81 -15.12 7.78
C ASN A 48 2.30 -15.41 7.66
N GLY A 49 1.79 -15.43 6.43
CA GLY A 49 0.39 -15.75 6.17
C GLY A 49 0.04 -15.70 4.69
N ASP A 50 -1.17 -16.11 4.36
CA ASP A 50 -1.65 -16.07 2.98
C ASP A 50 -2.14 -14.66 2.61
N LEU A 51 -2.80 -13.97 3.54
CA LEU A 51 -3.35 -12.64 3.30
C LEU A 51 -3.02 -11.66 4.43
N CYS A 52 -2.64 -10.45 4.07
CA CYS A 52 -2.59 -9.30 4.96
C CYS A 52 -3.44 -8.19 4.36
N ASP A 53 -4.41 -7.68 5.11
CA ASP A 53 -5.22 -6.51 4.72
C ASP A 53 -5.06 -5.42 5.78
N LEU A 54 -4.23 -4.43 5.46
CA LEU A 54 -3.80 -3.36 6.35
C LEU A 54 -4.51 -2.06 5.97
N SER A 55 -5.23 -1.47 6.92
CA SER A 55 -5.82 -0.15 6.75
C SER A 55 -5.18 0.83 7.72
N CYS A 56 -4.50 1.85 7.17
CA CYS A 56 -3.89 2.91 7.95
C CYS A 56 -4.28 4.30 7.42
N PRO A 57 -5.45 4.82 7.80
CA PRO A 57 -5.93 6.11 7.31
C PRO A 57 -5.19 7.32 7.93
N SER A 58 -4.39 7.10 8.97
CA SER A 58 -3.67 8.18 9.66
C SER A 58 -2.38 8.54 8.91
N PRO A 59 -2.00 9.83 8.87
CA PRO A 59 -0.76 10.25 8.22
C PRO A 59 0.47 9.76 9.00
N GLY A 60 1.56 9.47 8.28
CA GLY A 60 2.82 9.03 8.90
C GLY A 60 2.86 7.57 9.33
N CYS A 61 1.93 6.76 8.83
CA CYS A 61 1.88 5.33 9.15
C CYS A 61 2.96 4.53 8.43
N GLU A 62 3.35 3.38 9.00
CA GLU A 62 4.41 2.54 8.45
C GLU A 62 3.95 1.07 8.29
N PRO A 63 2.98 0.79 7.39
CA PRO A 63 2.50 -0.57 7.13
C PRO A 63 3.59 -1.42 6.48
N THR A 64 3.85 -2.59 7.06
CA THR A 64 4.91 -3.49 6.64
C THR A 64 4.38 -4.91 6.44
N CYS A 65 4.56 -5.47 5.26
CA CYS A 65 4.20 -6.85 4.91
C CYS A 65 5.45 -7.66 4.61
N VAL A 66 5.63 -8.80 5.28
CA VAL A 66 6.83 -9.62 5.13
C VAL A 66 6.53 -11.10 5.12
N ASP A 67 7.06 -11.82 4.12
CA ASP A 67 6.90 -13.28 4.01
C ASP A 67 5.41 -13.69 3.95
N VAL A 68 4.63 -13.03 3.07
CA VAL A 68 3.18 -13.24 2.90
C VAL A 68 2.82 -13.48 1.44
N GLU A 69 1.76 -14.22 1.14
CA GLU A 69 1.36 -14.43 -0.26
C GLU A 69 0.75 -13.15 -0.85
N THR A 70 -0.27 -12.57 -0.20
CA THR A 70 -0.92 -11.33 -0.65
C THR A 70 -0.90 -10.27 0.44
N CYS A 71 -0.43 -9.07 0.11
CA CYS A 71 -0.52 -7.89 0.96
C CYS A 71 -1.38 -6.83 0.27
N ASN A 72 -2.50 -6.47 0.89
CA ASN A 72 -3.31 -5.31 0.53
C ASN A 72 -3.13 -4.24 1.58
N THR A 73 -2.88 -3.01 1.16
CA THR A 73 -2.68 -1.89 2.08
C THR A 73 -3.39 -0.65 1.56
N THR A 74 -4.17 0.00 2.43
CA THR A 74 -4.70 1.33 2.19
C THR A 74 -4.11 2.28 3.22
N CYS A 75 -3.55 3.38 2.74
CA CYS A 75 -2.72 4.26 3.52
C CYS A 75 -3.09 5.73 3.25
N GLY A 76 -3.02 6.58 4.28
CA GLY A 76 -3.21 8.03 4.16
C GLY A 76 -2.03 8.75 3.50
N ASP A 77 -1.87 10.04 3.79
CA ASP A 77 -0.72 10.84 3.35
C ASP A 77 0.54 10.53 4.18
N ALA A 78 1.72 10.85 3.63
CA ALA A 78 3.02 10.74 4.27
C ALA A 78 3.33 9.34 4.86
N CYS A 79 2.80 8.30 4.24
CA CYS A 79 2.94 6.92 4.69
C CYS A 79 4.21 6.26 4.14
N THR A 80 4.81 5.35 4.91
CA THR A 80 5.91 4.50 4.48
C THR A 80 5.42 3.05 4.34
N PHE A 81 5.15 2.60 3.12
CA PHE A 81 4.77 1.21 2.84
C PHE A 81 5.99 0.37 2.48
N ASP A 82 6.18 -0.76 3.17
CA ASP A 82 7.20 -1.75 2.81
C ASP A 82 6.58 -3.14 2.60
N CYS A 83 6.76 -3.69 1.42
CA CYS A 83 6.35 -5.05 1.09
C CYS A 83 7.56 -5.85 0.62
N SER A 84 7.94 -6.86 1.40
CA SER A 84 9.12 -7.65 1.09
C SER A 84 8.86 -9.15 1.15
N ARG A 85 9.54 -9.89 0.25
CA ARG A 85 9.47 -11.37 0.17
C ARG A 85 8.02 -11.88 0.08
N SER A 86 7.23 -11.26 -0.78
CA SER A 86 5.80 -11.55 -0.92
C SER A 86 5.43 -11.87 -2.36
N SER A 87 4.35 -12.62 -2.60
CA SER A 87 3.95 -12.92 -3.99
C SER A 87 3.32 -11.68 -4.64
N ASP A 88 2.29 -11.12 -4.03
CA ASP A 88 1.51 -9.99 -4.55
C ASP A 88 1.39 -8.87 -3.52
N CYS A 89 1.85 -7.67 -3.87
CA CYS A 89 1.69 -6.47 -3.06
C CYS A 89 0.76 -5.48 -3.76
N LYS A 90 -0.24 -4.97 -3.06
CA LYS A 90 -1.18 -3.95 -3.55
C LYS A 90 -1.29 -2.84 -2.52
N ALA A 91 -0.93 -1.62 -2.90
CA ALA A 91 -1.05 -0.47 -2.02
C ALA A 91 -1.80 0.69 -2.68
N ARG A 92 -2.60 1.40 -1.87
CA ARG A 92 -3.18 2.69 -2.22
C ARG A 92 -2.80 3.70 -1.15
N CYS A 93 -2.21 4.80 -1.60
CA CYS A 93 -1.60 5.77 -0.73
C CYS A 93 -1.95 7.20 -1.16
N GLY A 94 -1.99 8.10 -0.18
CA GLY A 94 -2.19 9.53 -0.39
C GLY A 94 -0.97 10.23 -1.00
N ALA A 95 -0.80 11.50 -0.69
CA ALA A 95 0.37 12.28 -1.08
C ALA A 95 1.57 12.01 -0.16
N ASP A 96 2.78 12.39 -0.59
CA ASP A 96 4.03 12.33 0.19
C ASP A 96 4.43 10.91 0.65
N CYS A 97 3.89 9.87 0.02
CA CYS A 97 4.15 8.50 0.46
C CYS A 97 5.46 7.94 -0.11
N SER A 98 6.10 7.08 0.68
CA SER A 98 7.24 6.27 0.27
C SER A 98 6.81 4.81 0.21
N ALA A 99 6.83 4.19 -0.97
CA ALA A 99 6.42 2.80 -1.18
C ALA A 99 7.60 1.96 -1.69
N SER A 100 7.88 0.86 -1.02
CA SER A 100 8.98 -0.06 -1.29
C SER A 100 8.45 -1.47 -1.52
N CYS A 101 8.81 -2.06 -2.66
CA CYS A 101 8.51 -3.44 -3.02
C CYS A 101 9.81 -4.20 -3.31
N GLN A 102 10.12 -5.21 -2.50
CA GLN A 102 11.40 -5.92 -2.56
C GLN A 102 11.25 -7.43 -2.60
N LYS A 103 11.86 -8.10 -3.58
CA LYS A 103 11.82 -9.57 -3.72
C LYS A 103 10.38 -10.07 -3.83
N VAL A 104 9.62 -9.49 -4.75
CA VAL A 104 8.19 -9.76 -4.92
C VAL A 104 7.88 -10.28 -6.31
N SER A 105 6.82 -11.07 -6.48
CA SER A 105 6.43 -11.49 -7.84
C SER A 105 5.70 -10.37 -8.58
N SER A 106 4.80 -9.66 -7.89
CA SER A 106 3.98 -8.59 -8.42
C SER A 106 3.81 -7.48 -7.38
N CYS A 107 3.94 -6.23 -7.79
CA CYS A 107 3.67 -5.07 -6.96
C CYS A 107 2.83 -4.04 -7.74
N GLU A 108 1.66 -3.69 -7.21
CA GLU A 108 0.73 -2.70 -7.76
C GLU A 108 0.51 -1.58 -6.75
N VAL A 109 0.97 -0.36 -7.05
CA VAL A 109 0.86 0.78 -6.14
C VAL A 109 0.19 1.96 -6.83
N GLY A 110 -0.84 2.51 -6.19
CA GLY A 110 -1.40 3.82 -6.54
C GLY A 110 -1.03 4.84 -5.48
N CYS A 111 -0.43 5.95 -5.89
CA CYS A 111 0.08 6.99 -5.02
C CYS A 111 -0.36 8.38 -5.51
N GLY A 112 -0.61 9.29 -4.58
CA GLY A 112 -0.92 10.69 -4.88
C GLY A 112 0.31 11.47 -5.37
N ALA A 113 0.37 12.76 -5.02
CA ALA A 113 1.48 13.63 -5.36
C ALA A 113 2.71 13.39 -4.45
N SER A 114 3.88 13.83 -4.91
CA SER A 114 5.15 13.85 -4.16
C SER A 114 5.58 12.47 -3.64
N CYS A 115 5.25 11.42 -4.40
CA CYS A 115 5.50 10.05 -3.99
C CYS A 115 6.90 9.57 -4.39
N ARG A 116 7.45 8.67 -3.59
CA ARG A 116 8.68 7.92 -3.90
C ARG A 116 8.37 6.44 -3.98
N TYR A 117 8.52 5.85 -5.16
CA TYR A 117 8.30 4.43 -5.36
C TYR A 117 9.61 3.72 -5.70
N LEU A 118 9.91 2.65 -4.94
CA LEU A 118 11.04 1.76 -5.18
C LEU A 118 10.53 0.34 -5.44
N CYS A 119 10.85 -0.19 -6.61
CA CYS A 119 10.65 -1.59 -6.94
C CYS A 119 11.99 -2.29 -7.19
N GLU A 120 12.33 -3.27 -6.36
CA GLU A 120 13.59 -3.98 -6.41
C GLU A 120 13.40 -5.51 -6.40
N ASP A 121 14.16 -6.23 -7.23
CA ASP A 121 14.13 -7.69 -7.31
C ASP A 121 12.71 -8.24 -7.54
N ALA A 122 11.97 -7.62 -8.46
CA ALA A 122 10.56 -7.89 -8.66
C ALA A 122 10.26 -8.53 -10.03
N GLY A 123 9.25 -9.40 -10.09
CA GLY A 123 8.76 -9.93 -11.37
C GLY A 123 8.10 -8.82 -12.20
N THR A 124 7.04 -8.23 -11.66
CA THR A 124 6.27 -7.14 -12.29
C THR A 124 6.02 -6.01 -11.30
N CYS A 125 6.32 -4.78 -11.70
CA CYS A 125 6.03 -3.55 -10.98
C CYS A 125 4.99 -2.76 -11.78
N LYS A 126 3.88 -2.39 -11.17
CA LYS A 126 2.85 -1.51 -11.73
C LYS A 126 2.65 -0.36 -10.78
N VAL A 127 2.85 0.86 -11.25
CA VAL A 127 2.70 2.04 -10.40
C VAL A 127 1.91 3.13 -11.11
N SER A 128 1.00 3.77 -10.39
CA SER A 128 0.36 5.01 -10.77
C SER A 128 0.72 6.08 -9.76
N VAL A 129 1.34 7.17 -10.21
CA VAL A 129 1.81 8.27 -9.34
C VAL A 129 1.24 9.60 -9.82
N GLY A 130 0.95 10.49 -8.86
CA GLY A 130 0.58 11.87 -9.12
C GLY A 130 1.80 12.76 -9.37
N ASP A 131 1.56 14.06 -9.20
CA ASP A 131 2.51 15.13 -9.47
C ASP A 131 3.79 15.02 -8.62
N ASP A 132 4.90 15.62 -9.08
CA ASP A 132 6.19 15.68 -8.39
C ASP A 132 6.70 14.33 -7.84
N SER A 133 6.45 13.23 -8.57
CA SER A 133 6.76 11.88 -8.09
C SER A 133 8.01 11.27 -8.73
N THR A 134 8.70 10.43 -7.96
CA THR A 134 9.88 9.68 -8.39
C THR A 134 9.60 8.18 -8.37
N VAL A 135 9.91 7.50 -9.47
CA VAL A 135 9.77 6.04 -9.62
C VAL A 135 11.12 5.42 -9.92
N THR A 136 11.53 4.45 -9.13
CA THR A 136 12.79 3.71 -9.32
C THR A 136 12.51 2.22 -9.47
N CYS A 137 12.97 1.64 -10.57
CA CYS A 137 12.87 0.22 -10.87
C CYS A 137 14.28 -0.38 -11.04
N HIS A 138 14.60 -1.39 -10.23
CA HIS A 138 15.88 -2.09 -10.25
C HIS A 138 15.68 -3.61 -10.25
N ARG A 139 16.39 -4.30 -11.15
CA ARG A 139 16.33 -5.77 -11.26
C ARG A 139 14.89 -6.29 -11.36
N ALA A 140 14.07 -5.59 -12.16
CA ALA A 140 12.66 -5.91 -12.37
C ALA A 140 12.44 -6.59 -13.73
N GLY A 141 11.59 -7.61 -13.79
CA GLY A 141 11.21 -8.24 -15.06
C GLY A 141 10.44 -7.28 -15.96
N THR A 142 9.43 -6.62 -15.41
CA THR A 142 8.63 -5.59 -16.09
C THR A 142 8.33 -4.45 -15.11
N CYS A 143 8.46 -3.21 -15.58
CA CYS A 143 8.09 -2.00 -14.86
C CYS A 143 7.11 -1.20 -15.74
N GLU A 144 5.84 -1.16 -15.32
CA GLU A 144 4.76 -0.40 -15.95
C GLU A 144 4.47 0.83 -15.08
N ILE A 145 4.81 2.02 -15.60
CA ILE A 145 4.62 3.29 -14.91
C ILE A 145 3.51 4.06 -15.60
N THR A 146 2.55 4.53 -14.82
CA THR A 146 1.59 5.56 -15.22
C THR A 146 1.85 6.81 -14.40
N CYS A 147 2.18 7.91 -15.08
CA CYS A 147 2.28 9.21 -14.44
C CYS A 147 1.03 10.02 -14.76
N GLU A 148 0.30 10.36 -13.72
CA GLU A 148 -0.93 11.14 -13.82
C GLU A 148 -0.65 12.64 -13.97
N ALA A 149 0.56 13.09 -13.60
CA ALA A 149 1.09 14.44 -13.77
C ALA A 149 2.64 14.40 -13.87
N ASP A 150 3.36 15.41 -13.37
CA ASP A 150 4.82 15.49 -13.49
C ASP A 150 5.50 14.36 -12.70
N CYS A 151 6.39 13.61 -13.38
CA CYS A 151 7.10 12.51 -12.75
C CYS A 151 8.46 12.24 -13.41
N VAL A 152 9.37 11.67 -12.65
CA VAL A 152 10.65 11.17 -13.17
C VAL A 152 10.81 9.68 -12.87
N VAL A 153 11.32 8.95 -13.85
CA VAL A 153 11.47 7.50 -13.79
C VAL A 153 12.93 7.12 -13.96
N ASP A 154 13.47 6.33 -13.03
CA ASP A 154 14.74 5.64 -13.14
C ASP A 154 14.48 4.15 -13.38
N CYS A 155 14.52 3.75 -14.65
CA CYS A 155 14.62 2.36 -15.03
C CYS A 155 16.10 2.02 -15.18
N GLY A 156 16.67 1.39 -14.14
CA GLY A 156 18.07 0.97 -14.18
C GLY A 156 18.36 0.02 -15.36
N GLY A 157 19.65 -0.18 -15.67
CA GLY A 157 20.08 -1.02 -16.79
C GLY A 157 19.70 -2.51 -16.68
N ASP A 158 19.19 -2.94 -15.53
CA ASP A 158 18.86 -4.34 -15.21
C ASP A 158 17.35 -4.62 -15.24
N VAL A 159 16.56 -3.76 -15.89
CA VAL A 159 15.11 -3.95 -16.06
C VAL A 159 14.81 -4.60 -17.41
N GLY A 160 13.99 -5.66 -17.42
CA GLY A 160 13.66 -6.38 -18.65
C GLY A 160 12.79 -5.58 -19.61
N THR A 161 11.76 -4.90 -19.11
CA THR A 161 10.91 -3.99 -19.88
C THR A 161 10.49 -2.82 -19.00
N CYS A 162 10.67 -1.60 -19.51
CA CYS A 162 10.25 -0.37 -18.85
C CYS A 162 9.28 0.37 -19.78
N SER A 163 8.01 0.46 -19.36
CA SER A 163 6.94 1.13 -20.11
C SER A 163 6.43 2.30 -19.30
N ILE A 164 6.47 3.49 -19.89
CA ILE A 164 6.07 4.74 -19.23
C ILE A 164 4.91 5.32 -20.01
N HIS A 165 3.82 5.59 -19.31
CA HIS A 165 2.64 6.25 -19.83
C HIS A 165 2.41 7.56 -19.08
N CYS A 166 2.55 8.69 -19.78
CA CYS A 166 2.08 9.98 -19.28
C CYS A 166 0.64 10.19 -19.77
N LEU A 167 -0.25 10.70 -18.92
CA LEU A 167 -1.66 10.88 -19.30
C LEU A 167 -1.87 11.98 -20.36
N ASP A 168 -1.19 13.11 -20.22
CA ASP A 168 -1.43 14.30 -21.05
C ASP A 168 -0.48 14.43 -22.25
N GLU A 169 0.64 13.70 -22.25
CA GLU A 169 1.71 13.87 -23.23
C GLU A 169 2.53 12.61 -23.51
N ALA A 170 3.52 12.72 -24.39
CA ALA A 170 4.48 11.65 -24.63
C ALA A 170 5.65 11.77 -23.64
N PRO A 171 6.24 10.65 -23.16
CA PRO A 171 7.41 10.71 -22.30
C PRO A 171 8.57 11.47 -22.95
N VAL A 172 9.22 12.34 -22.17
CA VAL A 172 10.44 13.06 -22.56
C VAL A 172 11.66 12.35 -21.97
N THR A 173 12.85 12.69 -22.48
CA THR A 173 14.11 12.19 -21.93
C THR A 173 14.91 13.37 -21.40
N CYS A 174 15.28 13.30 -20.12
CA CYS A 174 16.05 14.32 -19.43
C CYS A 174 17.52 14.32 -19.88
N GLU A 175 18.28 15.37 -19.51
CA GLU A 175 19.69 15.50 -19.91
C GLU A 175 20.59 14.38 -19.36
N ASP A 176 20.19 13.78 -18.24
CA ASP A 176 20.85 12.63 -17.61
C ASP A 176 20.42 11.28 -18.21
N GLY A 177 19.49 11.28 -19.17
CA GLY A 177 18.98 10.09 -19.83
C GLY A 177 17.77 9.45 -19.13
N ARG A 178 17.33 9.96 -17.98
CA ARG A 178 16.10 9.47 -17.32
C ARG A 178 14.88 9.84 -18.14
N PRO A 179 13.90 8.95 -18.33
CA PRO A 179 12.61 9.32 -18.87
C PRO A 179 11.75 10.04 -17.82
N ALA A 180 10.93 10.98 -18.28
CA ALA A 180 10.04 11.78 -17.44
C ALA A 180 8.75 12.14 -18.18
N CYS A 181 7.77 12.60 -17.41
CA CYS A 181 6.52 13.20 -17.90
C CYS A 181 6.45 14.66 -17.47
N GLY A 182 5.95 15.54 -18.33
CA GLY A 182 5.80 16.97 -18.06
C GLY A 182 7.10 17.64 -17.61
N GLU A 183 7.05 18.37 -16.50
CA GLU A 183 8.20 19.03 -15.87
C GLU A 183 9.06 18.08 -15.02
N GLY A 184 8.84 16.76 -15.13
CA GLY A 184 9.52 15.75 -14.32
C GLY A 184 11.05 15.78 -14.35
N CYS A 185 11.66 16.30 -15.42
CA CYS A 185 13.13 16.47 -15.47
C CYS A 185 13.69 17.49 -14.46
N PHE A 186 12.84 18.31 -13.84
CA PHE A 186 13.24 19.23 -12.78
C PHE A 186 13.06 18.63 -11.38
N ILE A 187 12.50 17.42 -11.29
CA ILE A 187 12.39 16.66 -10.05
C ILE A 187 13.78 16.06 -9.73
N PRO A 188 14.30 16.27 -8.51
CA PRO A 188 15.62 15.78 -8.11
C PRO A 188 15.72 14.25 -8.10
#